data_AF-A0A924C6V5-F1
#
_entry.id   AF-A0A924C6V5-F1
#
_cell.length_a   1.000
_cell.length_b   1.000
_cell.length_c   1.000
_cell.angle_alpha   90.00
_cell.angle_beta   90.00
_cell.angle_gamma   90.00
#
_symmetry.space_group_name_H-M   'P 1'
#
loop_
_entity.id
_entity.type
_entity.pdbx_description
1 polymer ?
#
loop_
_entity_poly.entity_id
_entity_poly.type
_entity_poly.pdbx_seq_one_letter_code
_entity_poly.pdbx_strand_id
1 'polypeptide(L)'
;MNHLPNDCSCCDLTVTPKDWKTNPNTIKRKWHIQYYFYNPFFKDDSKYKYGKFVLIKAMNRLKTISDLRGAIKKLIENELLLFREEGYNPITGQKNVILKNDYEIEPTYYFIEALRKGHSLL
;
A
#
# COMPACT_ATOMS: atom_id res chain seq x y z
N MET A 1 -0.85 9.83 6.52
CA MET A 1 0.23 9.04 5.91
C MET A 1 0.21 7.68 6.57
N ASN A 2 0.15 6.60 5.79
CA ASN A 2 0.11 5.24 6.31
C ASN A 2 1.55 4.71 6.38
N HIS A 3 1.97 4.27 7.56
CA HIS A 3 3.25 3.60 7.75
C HIS A 3 3.17 2.17 7.22
N LEU A 4 4.20 1.78 6.48
CA LEU A 4 4.36 0.47 5.84
C LEU A 4 5.62 -0.21 6.37
N PRO A 5 5.78 -1.53 6.19
CA PRO A 5 7.01 -2.24 6.53
C PRO A 5 8.26 -1.61 5.89
N ASN A 6 9.42 -1.84 6.50
CA ASN A 6 10.73 -1.32 6.05
C ASN A 6 10.82 0.22 6.02
N ASP A 7 10.24 0.88 7.02
CA ASP A 7 10.18 2.35 7.16
C ASP A 7 9.61 3.09 5.93
N CYS A 8 8.90 2.37 5.08
CA CYS A 8 8.22 2.94 3.93
C CYS A 8 6.91 3.62 4.40
N SER A 9 6.40 4.53 3.59
CA SER A 9 5.09 5.12 3.84
C SER A 9 4.36 5.42 2.55
N CYS A 10 3.03 5.49 2.62
CA CYS A 10 2.20 5.92 1.50
C CYS A 10 1.17 6.96 1.90
N CYS A 11 0.82 7.82 0.93
CA CYS A 11 -0.37 8.64 1.04
C CYS A 11 -1.63 7.80 0.83
N ASP A 12 -2.77 8.33 1.27
CA ASP A 12 -4.04 7.64 1.09
C ASP A 12 -4.35 7.45 -0.41
N LEU A 13 -4.82 6.25 -0.74
CA LEU A 13 -5.19 5.90 -2.11
C LEU A 13 -6.40 6.74 -2.53
N THR A 14 -6.17 7.70 -3.42
CA THR A 14 -7.20 8.60 -3.91
C THR A 14 -7.77 8.07 -5.20
N VAL A 15 -9.11 8.02 -5.28
CA VAL A 15 -9.83 7.59 -6.48
C VAL A 15 -10.40 8.82 -7.17
N THR A 16 -10.11 8.94 -8.45
CA THR A 16 -10.78 9.90 -9.33
C THR A 16 -11.77 9.14 -10.21
N PRO A 17 -13.01 9.62 -10.40
CA PRO A 17 -13.58 10.88 -9.91
C PRO A 17 -13.86 10.89 -8.39
N LYS A 18 -13.76 12.05 -7.72
CA LYS A 18 -13.97 12.17 -6.26
C LYS A 18 -15.36 11.72 -5.81
N ASP A 19 -16.36 11.89 -6.67
CA ASP A 19 -17.77 11.53 -6.49
C ASP A 19 -18.12 10.09 -6.91
N TRP A 20 -17.12 9.22 -7.11
CA TRP A 20 -17.29 7.88 -7.65
C TRP A 20 -18.27 6.96 -6.89
N LYS A 21 -18.39 7.16 -5.58
CA LYS A 21 -19.27 6.36 -4.70
C LYS A 21 -20.75 6.72 -4.88
N THR A 22 -21.04 7.97 -5.22
CA THR A 22 -22.40 8.52 -5.19
C THR A 22 -22.94 8.77 -6.59
N ASN A 23 -22.14 9.34 -7.49
CA ASN A 23 -22.59 9.76 -8.80
C ASN A 23 -22.48 8.64 -9.85
N PRO A 24 -23.59 8.14 -10.43
CA PRO A 24 -23.55 7.12 -11.48
C PRO A 24 -22.99 7.66 -12.82
N ASN A 25 -23.14 8.95 -13.12
CA ASN A 25 -22.65 9.53 -14.37
C ASN A 25 -21.12 9.57 -14.49
N THR A 26 -20.42 9.20 -13.42
CA THR A 26 -18.97 9.02 -13.40
C THR A 26 -18.49 7.95 -14.38
N ILE A 27 -19.35 7.03 -14.83
CA ILE A 27 -19.03 5.98 -15.81
C ILE A 27 -18.40 6.50 -17.11
N LYS A 28 -18.79 7.71 -17.56
CA LYS A 28 -18.27 8.33 -18.79
C LYS A 28 -16.90 9.01 -18.57
N ARG A 29 -16.49 9.18 -17.32
CA ARG A 29 -15.23 9.84 -16.94
C ARG A 29 -14.10 8.81 -16.89
N LYS A 30 -12.86 9.28 -16.90
CA LYS A 30 -11.69 8.42 -16.69
C LYS A 30 -11.50 8.15 -15.20
N TRP A 31 -11.56 6.88 -14.83
CA TRP A 31 -11.30 6.44 -13.47
C TRP A 31 -9.85 6.02 -13.30
N HIS A 32 -9.29 6.38 -12.16
CA HIS A 32 -7.95 5.96 -11.76
C HIS A 32 -7.77 6.06 -10.26
N ILE A 33 -6.85 5.26 -9.75
CA ILE A 33 -6.35 5.34 -8.38
C ILE A 33 -4.97 5.99 -8.44
N GLN A 34 -4.71 6.92 -7.53
CA GLN A 34 -3.43 7.58 -7.41
C GLN A 34 -2.98 7.65 -5.96
N TYR A 35 -1.67 7.54 -5.75
CA TYR A 35 -1.03 7.72 -4.46
C TYR A 35 0.45 8.06 -4.64
N TYR A 36 1.08 8.55 -3.57
CA TYR A 36 2.52 8.70 -3.48
C TYR A 36 3.08 7.64 -2.53
N PHE A 37 4.16 7.01 -2.95
CA PHE A 37 4.91 6.03 -2.17
C PHE A 37 6.29 6.59 -1.81
N TYR A 38 6.66 6.49 -0.54
CA TYR A 38 7.90 7.01 0.00
C TYR A 38 8.73 5.85 0.54
N ASN A 39 9.99 5.79 0.11
CA ASN A 39 10.96 4.84 0.62
C ASN A 39 12.20 5.61 1.11
N PRO A 40 12.61 5.43 2.37
CA PRO A 40 13.76 6.15 2.94
C PRO A 40 15.07 5.87 2.20
N PHE A 41 15.26 4.67 1.65
CA PHE A 41 16.45 4.30 0.88
C PHE A 41 16.61 5.09 -0.43
N PHE A 42 15.54 5.75 -0.91
CA PHE A 42 15.54 6.54 -2.14
C PHE A 42 15.35 8.05 -1.88
N LYS A 43 15.48 8.50 -0.63
CA LYS A 43 15.26 9.90 -0.25
C LYS A 43 16.29 10.86 -0.89
N ASP A 44 17.51 10.39 -1.08
CA ASP A 44 18.60 11.17 -1.67
C ASP A 44 18.65 11.06 -3.22
N ASP A 45 17.85 10.16 -3.80
CA ASP A 45 17.68 10.09 -5.25
C ASP A 45 16.85 11.30 -5.72
N SER A 46 17.42 12.14 -6.59
CA SER A 46 16.75 13.34 -7.10
C SER A 46 15.41 13.06 -7.78
N LYS A 47 15.23 11.84 -8.32
CA LYS A 47 13.99 11.40 -8.97
C LYS A 47 12.91 10.99 -7.97
N TYR A 48 13.28 10.51 -6.79
CA TYR A 48 12.36 9.94 -5.79
C TYR A 48 12.37 10.68 -4.45
N LYS A 49 13.09 11.80 -4.36
CA LYS A 49 13.14 12.69 -3.19
C LYS A 49 11.76 13.06 -2.63
N TYR A 50 10.78 13.23 -3.51
CA TYR A 50 9.39 13.56 -3.14
C TYR A 50 8.44 12.35 -3.18
N GLY A 51 8.99 11.13 -3.21
CA GLY A 51 8.25 9.89 -3.39
C GLY A 51 7.94 9.58 -4.85
N LYS A 52 7.52 8.35 -5.10
CA LYS A 52 7.05 7.89 -6.41
C LYS A 52 5.54 8.08 -6.52
N PHE A 53 5.13 8.84 -7.53
CA PHE A 53 3.73 8.91 -7.94
C PHE A 53 3.33 7.62 -8.66
N VAL A 54 2.28 6.96 -8.19
CA VAL A 54 1.72 5.75 -8.79
C VAL A 54 0.32 6.02 -9.29
N LEU A 55 0.01 5.56 -10.50
CA LEU A 55 -1.25 5.78 -11.19
C LEU A 55 -1.79 4.50 -11.81
N ILE A 56 -2.92 4.02 -11.30
CA ILE A 56 -3.56 2.76 -11.72
C ILE A 56 -4.79 3.09 -12.59
N LYS A 57 -4.78 2.68 -13.86
CA LYS A 57 -5.82 2.99 -14.88
C LYS A 57 -6.66 1.79 -15.36
N ALA A 58 -6.48 0.61 -14.76
CA ALA A 58 -6.94 -0.68 -15.30
C ALA A 58 -8.46 -0.81 -15.49
N MET A 59 -9.23 -0.04 -14.75
CA MET A 59 -10.68 -0.17 -14.59
C MET A 59 -11.54 0.46 -15.70
N ASN A 60 -10.98 1.31 -16.57
CA ASN A 60 -11.76 2.04 -17.60
C ASN A 60 -12.37 1.17 -18.71
N ARG A 61 -12.09 -0.14 -18.73
CA ARG A 61 -12.67 -1.09 -19.69
C ARG A 61 -14.08 -1.55 -19.30
N LEU A 62 -14.44 -1.37 -18.02
CA LEU A 62 -15.72 -1.81 -17.48
C LEU A 62 -16.85 -0.87 -17.90
N LYS A 63 -17.96 -1.45 -18.36
CA LYS A 63 -19.11 -0.71 -18.90
C LYS A 63 -20.23 -0.47 -17.89
N THR A 64 -20.09 -0.97 -16.66
CA THR A 64 -21.09 -0.84 -15.59
C THR A 64 -20.48 -0.14 -14.37
N ILE A 65 -21.25 0.74 -13.73
CA ILE A 65 -20.82 1.43 -12.50
C ILE A 65 -20.63 0.45 -11.34
N SER A 66 -21.50 -0.55 -11.24
CA SER A 66 -21.38 -1.60 -10.23
C SER A 66 -20.03 -2.31 -10.35
N ASP A 67 -19.68 -2.74 -11.57
CA ASP A 67 -18.42 -3.41 -11.85
C ASP A 67 -17.22 -2.50 -11.58
N LEU A 68 -17.28 -1.24 -12.00
CA LEU A 68 -16.23 -0.24 -11.72
C LEU A 68 -15.99 -0.08 -10.21
N ARG A 69 -17.06 0.08 -9.44
CA ARG A 69 -16.98 0.22 -7.98
C ARG A 69 -16.43 -1.05 -7.32
N GLY A 70 -16.87 -2.22 -7.78
CA GLY A 70 -16.35 -3.51 -7.33
C GLY A 70 -14.86 -3.68 -7.64
N ALA A 71 -14.44 -3.31 -8.85
CA ALA A 71 -13.05 -3.38 -9.28
C ALA A 71 -12.15 -2.44 -8.46
N ILE A 72 -12.59 -1.21 -8.17
CA ILE A 72 -11.82 -0.29 -7.31
C ILE A 72 -11.62 -0.84 -5.92
N LYS A 73 -12.69 -1.35 -5.30
CA LYS A 73 -12.58 -1.90 -3.95
C LYS A 73 -11.54 -3.01 -3.92
N LYS A 74 -11.62 -3.95 -4.85
CA LYS A 74 -10.64 -5.03 -5.01
C LYS A 74 -9.23 -4.52 -5.28
N LEU A 75 -9.07 -3.49 -6.12
CA LEU A 75 -7.76 -2.91 -6.42
C LEU A 75 -7.16 -2.22 -5.19
N ILE A 76 -7.95 -1.46 -4.43
CA ILE A 76 -7.49 -0.81 -3.20
C ILE A 76 -7.09 -1.87 -2.17
N GLU A 77 -7.94 -2.88 -1.96
CA GLU A 77 -7.67 -3.99 -1.03
C GLU A 77 -6.39 -4.73 -1.43
N ASN A 78 -6.23 -5.03 -2.72
CA ASN A 78 -5.04 -5.69 -3.23
C ASN A 78 -3.78 -4.84 -3.04
N GLU A 79 -3.81 -3.54 -3.37
CA GLU A 79 -2.65 -2.65 -3.15
C GLU A 79 -2.29 -2.56 -1.66
N LEU A 80 -3.28 -2.45 -0.77
CA LEU A 80 -3.04 -2.44 0.67
C LEU A 80 -2.43 -3.75 1.18
N LEU A 81 -2.88 -4.88 0.66
CA LEU A 81 -2.32 -6.20 0.97
C LEU A 81 -0.88 -6.32 0.48
N LEU A 82 -0.62 -5.94 -0.78
CA LEU A 82 0.73 -5.92 -1.36
C LEU A 82 1.71 -5.10 -0.51
N PHE A 83 1.30 -3.94 0.00
CA PHE A 83 2.18 -3.12 0.83
C PHE A 83 2.39 -3.69 2.23
N ARG A 84 1.32 -4.16 2.88
CA ARG A 84 1.37 -4.55 4.30
C ARG A 84 1.92 -5.95 4.50
N GLU A 85 1.52 -6.90 3.66
CA GLU A 85 1.81 -8.31 3.85
C GLU A 85 2.98 -8.80 2.99
N GLU A 86 3.20 -8.18 1.84
CA GLU A 86 4.24 -8.62 0.90
C GLU A 86 5.42 -7.66 0.78
N GLY A 87 5.36 -6.48 1.42
CA GLY A 87 6.45 -5.49 1.37
C GLY A 87 6.73 -4.98 -0.05
N TYR A 88 5.72 -4.95 -0.92
CA TYR A 88 5.88 -4.51 -2.30
C TYR A 88 6.34 -3.04 -2.37
N ASN A 89 7.42 -2.81 -3.12
CA ASN A 89 7.97 -1.48 -3.36
C ASN A 89 7.69 -1.06 -4.80
N PRO A 90 6.78 -0.09 -5.02
CA PRO A 90 6.50 0.43 -6.34
C PRO A 90 7.73 1.04 -7.03
N ILE A 91 8.73 1.56 -6.31
CA ILE A 91 9.93 2.19 -6.89
C ILE A 91 10.75 1.16 -7.66
N THR A 92 11.06 0.04 -7.00
CA THR A 92 11.88 -1.04 -7.56
C THR A 92 11.06 -2.05 -8.37
N GLY A 93 9.74 -2.10 -8.14
CA GLY A 93 8.85 -3.11 -8.75
C GLY A 93 9.05 -4.51 -8.14
N GLN A 94 9.66 -4.58 -6.97
CA GLN A 94 9.99 -5.84 -6.29
C GLN A 94 9.28 -5.93 -4.95
N LYS A 95 9.00 -7.16 -4.52
CA LYS A 95 8.59 -7.46 -3.15
C LYS A 95 9.86 -7.45 -2.31
N ASN A 96 9.98 -6.47 -1.43
CA ASN A 96 11.07 -6.49 -0.46
C ASN A 96 10.71 -7.53 0.60
N VAL A 97 11.68 -8.33 1.02
CA VAL A 97 11.51 -9.17 2.20
C VAL A 97 11.08 -8.23 3.33
N ILE A 98 9.90 -8.49 3.91
CA ILE A 98 9.54 -7.83 5.16
C ILE A 98 10.56 -8.34 6.15
N LEU A 99 11.49 -7.47 6.55
CA LEU A 99 12.39 -7.77 7.64
C LEU A 99 11.50 -7.87 8.88
N LYS A 100 11.00 -9.08 9.17
CA LYS A 100 10.55 -9.39 10.51
C LYS A 100 11.81 -9.26 11.34
N ASN A 101 11.85 -8.24 12.17
CA ASN A 101 12.93 -8.09 13.12
C ASN A 101 12.72 -9.21 14.16
N ASP A 102 13.14 -10.43 13.82
CA ASP A 102 12.95 -11.61 14.68
C ASP A 102 13.65 -11.42 16.03
N TYR A 103 14.60 -10.48 16.10
CA TYR A 103 15.32 -10.03 17.29
C TYR A 103 14.53 -9.07 18.18
N GLU A 104 13.39 -8.55 17.73
CA GLU A 104 12.58 -7.58 18.45
C GLU A 104 11.29 -8.24 18.95
N ILE A 105 11.12 -8.24 20.27
CA ILE A 105 9.92 -8.80 20.92
C ILE A 105 8.90 -7.67 21.00
N GLU A 106 7.72 -7.85 20.40
CA GLU A 106 6.68 -6.81 20.45
C GLU A 106 6.28 -6.53 21.92
N PRO A 107 6.07 -5.26 22.32
CA PRO A 107 5.67 -4.90 23.69
C PRO A 107 4.33 -5.48 24.14
N THR A 108 3.55 -6.01 23.20
CA THR A 108 2.25 -6.65 23.39
C THR A 108 2.34 -8.08 23.91
N TYR A 109 3.51 -8.72 23.85
CA TYR A 109 3.72 -10.06 24.40
C TYR A 109 3.60 -10.05 25.93
N TYR A 110 2.92 -11.06 26.48
CA TYR A 110 2.97 -11.30 27.91
C TYR A 110 4.37 -11.75 28.34
N PHE A 111 4.75 -11.47 29.59
CA PHE A 111 6.10 -11.72 30.11
C PHE A 111 6.65 -13.13 29.79
N ILE A 112 5.84 -14.18 29.96
CA ILE A 112 6.26 -15.56 29.69
C ILE A 112 6.49 -15.80 28.18
N GLU A 113 5.66 -15.23 27.32
CA GLU A 113 5.77 -15.40 25.87
C GLU A 113 6.98 -14.63 25.33
N ALA A 114 7.18 -13.41 25.82
CA ALA A 114 8.38 -12.61 25.55
C ALA A 114 9.66 -13.36 25.94
N LEU A 115 9.69 -13.93 27.16
CA LEU A 115 10.83 -14.71 27.66
C LEU A 115 11.13 -15.93 26.76
N ARG A 116 10.09 -16.67 26.35
CA ARG A 116 10.23 -17.83 25.45
C ARG A 116 10.75 -17.42 24.08
N LYS A 117 10.24 -16.31 23.53
CA LYS A 117 10.70 -15.77 22.24
C LYS A 117 12.16 -15.34 22.33
N GLY A 118 12.55 -14.63 23.37
CA GLY A 118 13.95 -14.26 23.64
C GLY A 118 14.88 -15.48 23.74
N HIS A 119 14.48 -16.52 24.47
CA HIS A 119 15.26 -17.76 24.57
C HIS A 119 15.41 -18.48 23.22
N SER A 120 14.42 -18.43 22.33
CA SER A 120 14.52 -19.05 21.01
C SER A 120 15.47 -18.34 20.03
N LEU A 121 15.95 -17.14 20.40
CA LEU A 121 16.85 -16.31 19.59
C LEU A 121 18.33 -16.41 20.02
N LEU A 122 18.61 -17.15 21.11
CA LEU A 122 19.94 -17.50 21.61
C LEU A 122 20.39 -18.85 21.04
#